data_AF-G5QU18-F1
#
_entry.id   AF-G5QU18-F1
#
_cell.length_a   1.000
_cell.length_b   1.000
_cell.length_c   1.000
_cell.angle_alpha   90.00
_cell.angle_beta   90.00
_cell.angle_gamma   90.00
#
_symmetry.space_group_name_H-M   'P 1'
#
loop_
_entity.id
_entity.type
_entity.pdbx_description
1 polymer ?
#
loop_
_entity_poly.entity_id
_entity_poly.type
_entity_poly.pdbx_seq_one_letter_code
_entity_poly.pdbx_strand_id
1 'polypeptide(L)'
;MTISIHASAFDVNSWYQKITLTFINESGNPVDMNHAAISFTASGHIDPWGNSGGTLKGNLPLTLNESSYGTLETNNIIINNNDALLLQPGERGTLSFSLAATQVPVKMSAITLTLASSSSEDAESETPSDQETPAIPAADEQPAEPDVPEKDNDLQERGLTLNVSELNAASWYQRVTFTLTNLYAQAIDLNQLQLNFTASAHPDPYSPFQGTMLGNQAVTLAR
;
A
#
# COMPACT_ATOMS: atom_id res chain seq x y z
N MET A 1 16.40 20.01 20.75
CA MET A 1 16.35 18.69 20.08
C MET A 1 16.61 18.94 18.62
N THR A 2 17.63 18.32 18.03
CA THR A 2 18.10 18.63 16.67
C THR A 2 18.33 17.33 15.92
N ILE A 3 17.56 17.10 14.87
CA ILE A 3 17.76 16.00 13.93
C ILE A 3 18.05 16.63 12.57
N SER A 4 19.18 16.28 11.96
CA SER A 4 19.44 16.65 10.56
C SER A 4 18.97 15.54 9.62
N ILE A 5 18.41 15.94 8.47
CA ILE A 5 17.81 15.03 7.49
C ILE A 5 18.52 15.23 6.16
N HIS A 6 19.04 14.14 5.62
CA HIS A 6 19.71 14.12 4.32
C HIS A 6 19.00 13.13 3.40
N ALA A 7 18.49 13.62 2.28
CA ALA A 7 17.98 12.75 1.21
C ALA A 7 19.13 12.28 0.31
N SER A 8 19.04 11.06 -0.19
CA SER A 8 19.87 10.58 -1.29
C SER A 8 19.70 11.47 -2.53
N ALA A 9 20.70 11.46 -3.43
CA ALA A 9 20.52 12.05 -4.74
C ALA A 9 19.28 11.45 -5.43
N PHE A 10 18.50 12.29 -6.10
CA PHE A 10 17.33 11.86 -6.87
C PHE A 10 17.51 12.22 -8.34
N ASP A 11 17.02 11.36 -9.23
CA ASP A 11 17.05 11.60 -10.67
C ASP A 11 15.76 12.32 -11.07
N VAL A 12 15.90 13.62 -11.36
CA VAL A 12 14.77 14.47 -11.74
C VAL A 12 14.02 13.96 -12.98
N ASN A 13 14.60 13.09 -13.79
CA ASN A 13 13.95 12.55 -14.99
C ASN A 13 13.42 11.13 -14.79
N SER A 14 13.58 10.55 -13.60
CA SER A 14 13.06 9.22 -13.31
C SER A 14 11.59 9.28 -12.93
N TRP A 15 10.78 8.44 -13.59
CA TRP A 15 9.38 8.24 -13.24
C TRP A 15 9.19 7.37 -11.99
N TYR A 16 10.20 6.60 -11.61
CA TYR A 16 10.15 5.75 -10.43
C TYR A 16 11.55 5.59 -9.85
N GLN A 17 11.71 5.89 -8.56
CA GLN A 17 13.02 5.83 -7.95
C GLN A 17 12.97 5.55 -6.45
N LYS A 18 13.99 4.86 -5.96
CA LYS A 18 14.21 4.70 -4.53
C LYS A 18 14.82 5.97 -3.95
N ILE A 19 14.22 6.50 -2.89
CA ILE A 19 14.75 7.58 -2.06
C ILE A 19 15.19 6.99 -0.73
N THR A 20 16.36 7.39 -0.25
CA THR A 20 16.84 7.04 1.10
C THR A 20 17.07 8.31 1.89
N LEU A 21 16.39 8.43 3.03
CA LEU A 21 16.58 9.48 4.00
C LEU A 21 17.53 9.00 5.10
N THR A 22 18.48 9.84 5.46
CA THR A 22 19.38 9.64 6.59
C THR A 22 19.11 10.70 7.64
N PHE A 23 18.74 10.25 8.84
CA PHE A 23 18.49 11.08 10.01
C PHE A 23 19.70 10.97 10.92
N ILE A 24 20.19 12.10 11.42
CA ILE A 24 21.30 12.15 12.36
C ILE A 24 20.82 12.83 13.62
N ASN A 25 20.93 12.15 14.76
CA ASN A 25 20.63 12.77 16.04
C ASN A 25 21.82 13.62 16.51
N GLU A 26 21.70 14.93 16.30
CA GLU A 26 22.71 15.92 16.70
C GLU A 26 22.49 16.43 18.12
N SER A 27 21.48 15.89 18.82
CA SER A 27 21.21 16.23 20.22
C SER A 27 21.99 15.34 21.18
N GLY A 28 22.08 15.76 22.44
CA GLY A 28 22.74 15.00 23.51
C GLY A 28 21.87 13.90 24.14
N ASN A 29 20.62 13.73 23.72
CA ASN A 29 19.68 12.77 24.30
C ASN A 29 19.13 11.81 23.22
N PRO A 30 18.77 10.56 23.58
CA PRO A 30 18.05 9.68 22.66
C PRO A 30 16.75 10.34 22.18
N VAL A 31 16.43 10.11 20.91
CA VAL A 31 15.20 10.61 20.29
C VAL A 31 14.31 9.43 19.95
N ASP A 32 13.09 9.41 20.47
CA ASP A 32 12.10 8.43 20.04
C ASP A 32 11.55 8.79 18.65
N MET A 33 11.76 7.88 17.71
CA MET A 33 11.30 7.98 16.32
C MET A 33 9.96 7.25 16.11
N ASN A 34 9.42 6.60 17.15
CA ASN A 34 8.10 6.00 17.06
C ASN A 34 7.03 7.09 16.85
N HIS A 35 6.11 6.84 15.92
CA HIS A 35 5.09 7.80 15.46
C HIS A 35 5.65 9.14 14.93
N ALA A 36 6.93 9.20 14.59
CA ALA A 36 7.48 10.35 13.90
C ALA A 36 6.88 10.46 12.49
N ALA A 37 6.43 11.66 12.14
CA ALA A 37 5.87 12.01 10.84
C ALA A 37 6.92 12.72 9.97
N ILE A 38 7.19 12.16 8.80
CA ILE A 38 8.05 12.72 7.78
C ILE A 38 7.18 13.30 6.66
N SER A 39 7.25 14.61 6.45
CA SER A 39 6.38 15.29 5.48
C SER A 39 7.17 16.09 4.45
N PHE A 40 6.72 16.01 3.20
CA PHE A 40 7.25 16.79 2.06
C PHE A 40 6.19 16.91 0.96
N THR A 41 6.37 17.82 0.02
CA THR A 41 5.60 17.84 -1.23
C THR A 41 6.47 17.39 -2.38
N ALA A 42 5.94 16.60 -3.31
CA ALA A 42 6.63 16.20 -4.52
C ALA A 42 5.70 16.16 -5.73
N SER A 43 6.25 16.20 -6.95
CA SER A 43 5.49 15.90 -8.18
C SER A 43 5.37 14.38 -8.37
N GLY A 44 4.74 13.73 -7.39
CA GLY A 44 4.60 12.29 -7.26
C GLY A 44 4.27 11.88 -5.83
N HIS A 45 3.98 10.60 -5.67
CA HIS A 45 3.65 9.99 -4.39
C HIS A 45 4.61 8.87 -4.03
N ILE A 46 4.63 8.54 -2.75
CA ILE A 46 5.27 7.31 -2.26
C ILE A 46 4.48 6.13 -2.80
N ASP A 47 5.17 5.17 -3.41
CA ASP A 47 4.57 3.91 -3.84
C ASP A 47 4.17 3.07 -2.61
N PRO A 48 2.86 2.84 -2.37
CA PRO A 48 2.39 2.09 -1.20
C PRO A 48 2.80 0.62 -1.20
N TRP A 49 3.17 0.08 -2.37
CA TRP A 49 3.61 -1.31 -2.55
C TRP A 49 5.12 -1.41 -2.73
N GLY A 50 5.79 -0.26 -2.88
CA GLY A 50 7.23 -0.15 -2.97
C GLY A 50 7.90 -0.68 -1.71
N ASN A 51 9.08 -1.27 -1.88
CA ASN A 51 9.85 -1.78 -0.75
C ASN A 51 10.32 -0.62 0.13
N SER A 52 9.73 -0.51 1.32
CA SER A 52 10.23 0.36 2.39
C SER A 52 11.19 -0.39 3.30
N GLY A 53 12.26 0.28 3.73
CA GLY A 53 13.35 -0.32 4.49
C GLY A 53 14.20 0.70 5.24
N GLY A 54 15.26 0.24 5.89
CA GLY A 54 16.15 1.07 6.70
C GLY A 54 16.00 0.81 8.19
N THR A 55 16.91 1.36 8.98
CA THR A 55 16.95 1.13 10.43
C THR A 55 15.82 1.79 11.20
N LEU A 56 15.17 2.80 10.61
CA LEU A 56 14.05 3.55 11.20
C LEU A 56 12.68 3.14 10.63
N LYS A 57 12.57 2.04 9.89
CA LYS A 57 11.26 1.56 9.40
C LYS A 57 10.30 1.22 10.56
N GLY A 58 10.84 0.85 11.72
CA GLY A 58 10.07 0.23 12.80
C GLY A 58 9.76 -1.23 12.52
N ASN A 59 9.09 -1.89 13.47
CA ASN A 59 8.66 -3.28 13.38
C ASN A 59 7.19 -3.45 12.93
N LEU A 60 6.47 -2.34 12.73
CA LEU A 60 5.12 -2.33 12.16
C LEU A 60 5.14 -1.68 10.75
N PRO A 61 4.10 -1.90 9.93
CA PRO A 61 3.97 -1.20 8.66
C PRO A 61 3.98 0.33 8.83
N LEU A 62 4.58 1.05 7.89
CA LEU A 62 4.50 2.50 7.82
C LEU A 62 3.07 2.94 7.50
N THR A 63 2.62 4.06 8.07
CA THR A 63 1.40 4.73 7.59
C THR A 63 1.79 5.73 6.50
N LEU A 64 1.24 5.58 5.31
CA LEU A 64 1.47 6.47 4.19
C LEU A 64 0.19 7.27 3.94
N ASN A 65 0.29 8.59 4.04
CA ASN A 65 -0.82 9.49 3.73
C ASN A 65 -0.41 10.41 2.60
N GLU A 66 -1.30 10.56 1.64
CA GLU A 66 -1.12 11.44 0.49
C GLU A 66 -2.33 12.36 0.34
N SER A 67 -2.08 13.59 -0.09
CA SER A 67 -3.15 14.49 -0.53
C SER A 67 -2.70 15.23 -1.78
N SER A 68 -3.48 15.12 -2.85
CA SER A 68 -3.19 15.76 -4.12
C SER A 68 -3.66 17.22 -4.11
N TYR A 69 -2.72 18.15 -4.30
CA TYR A 69 -3.01 19.57 -4.50
C TYR A 69 -2.44 20.03 -5.85
N GLY A 70 -3.19 19.78 -6.93
CA GLY A 70 -2.75 20.12 -8.28
C GLY A 70 -1.57 19.27 -8.75
N THR A 71 -0.49 19.88 -9.21
CA THR A 71 0.69 19.18 -9.76
C THR A 71 1.71 18.73 -8.70
N LEU A 72 1.48 19.05 -7.42
CA LEU A 72 2.30 18.62 -6.30
C LEU A 72 1.42 17.88 -5.28
N GLU A 73 1.91 16.75 -4.81
CA GLU A 73 1.27 15.88 -3.84
C GLU A 73 1.98 16.06 -2.50
N THR A 74 1.20 16.29 -1.45
CA THR A 74 1.72 16.24 -0.08
C THR A 74 1.85 14.78 0.31
N ASN A 75 3.07 14.42 0.71
CA ASN A 75 3.46 13.09 1.12
C ASN A 75 3.76 13.10 2.61
N ASN A 76 3.19 12.15 3.34
CA ASN A 76 3.43 11.99 4.77
C ASN A 76 3.66 10.52 5.14
N ILE A 77 4.77 10.24 5.81
CA ILE A 77 5.15 8.91 6.28
C ILE A 77 5.15 8.92 7.81
N ILE A 78 4.41 8.02 8.43
CA ILE A 78 4.45 7.81 9.88
C ILE A 78 5.16 6.49 10.16
N ILE A 79 6.21 6.55 10.98
CA ILE A 79 6.92 5.38 11.46
C ILE A 79 6.11 4.75 12.60
N ASN A 80 5.92 3.43 12.56
CA ASN A 80 5.22 2.70 13.61
C ASN A 80 6.11 1.61 14.19
N ASN A 81 6.20 1.55 15.52
CA ASN A 81 6.93 0.53 16.26
C ASN A 81 6.12 0.16 17.52
N ASN A 82 6.17 -1.11 17.93
CA ASN A 82 5.46 -1.57 19.14
C ASN A 82 5.91 -0.82 20.41
N ASP A 83 7.20 -0.53 20.51
CA ASP A 83 7.82 0.18 21.63
C ASP A 83 8.53 1.46 21.13
N ALA A 84 9.21 2.17 22.02
CA ALA A 84 10.08 3.28 21.64
C ALA A 84 11.12 2.85 20.58
N LEU A 85 11.29 3.65 19.54
CA LEU A 85 12.29 3.45 18.48
C LEU A 85 13.38 4.51 18.64
N LEU A 86 14.34 4.24 19.52
CA LEU A 86 15.31 5.24 19.94
C LEU A 86 16.47 5.41 18.96
N LEU A 87 16.62 6.62 18.41
CA LEU A 87 17.84 7.06 17.73
C LEU A 87 18.79 7.70 18.75
N GLN A 88 19.91 7.03 19.04
CA GLN A 88 20.87 7.46 20.06
C GLN A 88 21.61 8.75 19.68
N PRO A 89 22.14 9.52 20.65
CA PRO A 89 22.98 10.69 20.38
C PRO A 89 24.14 10.37 19.44
N GLY A 90 24.31 11.16 18.38
CA GLY A 90 25.36 10.99 17.37
C GLY A 90 25.13 9.86 16.36
N GLU A 91 24.12 9.01 16.58
CA GLU A 91 23.82 7.89 15.68
C GLU A 91 23.03 8.31 14.45
N ARG A 92 23.10 7.43 13.44
CA ARG A 92 22.42 7.62 12.15
C ARG A 92 21.34 6.58 11.95
N GLY A 93 20.15 7.05 11.61
CA GLY A 93 19.02 6.23 11.21
C GLY A 93 18.70 6.40 9.73
N THR A 94 18.22 5.34 9.07
CA THR A 94 17.83 5.41 7.66
C THR A 94 16.38 5.00 7.45
N LEU A 95 15.71 5.65 6.50
CA LEU A 95 14.41 5.25 5.99
C LEU A 95 14.46 5.33 4.46
N SER A 96 14.11 4.25 3.79
CA SER A 96 14.05 4.20 2.32
C SER A 96 12.67 3.81 1.85
N PHE A 97 12.25 4.41 0.74
CA PHE A 97 10.95 4.21 0.10
C PHE A 97 11.07 4.46 -1.40
N SER A 98 10.10 3.98 -2.18
CA SER A 98 10.00 4.28 -3.61
C SER A 98 9.09 5.48 -3.83
N LEU A 99 9.49 6.40 -4.71
CA LEU A 99 8.69 7.52 -5.18
C LEU A 99 8.29 7.26 -6.64
N ALA A 100 6.99 7.27 -6.91
CA ALA A 100 6.42 7.26 -8.26
C ALA A 100 6.08 8.69 -8.67
N ALA A 101 6.72 9.19 -9.71
CA ALA A 101 6.49 10.55 -10.21
C ALA A 101 5.18 10.61 -11.00
N THR A 102 4.42 11.68 -10.80
CA THR A 102 3.27 12.03 -11.66
C THR A 102 3.67 13.03 -12.75
N GLN A 103 4.82 13.69 -12.58
CA GLN A 103 5.40 14.58 -13.57
C GLN A 103 6.93 14.60 -13.47
N VAL A 104 7.58 14.67 -14.63
CA VAL A 104 9.01 15.00 -14.77
C VAL A 104 9.17 16.39 -15.42
N PRO A 105 10.18 17.20 -15.02
CA PRO A 105 11.18 16.93 -14.00
C PRO A 105 10.59 16.86 -12.58
N VAL A 106 11.05 15.90 -11.77
CA VAL A 106 10.61 15.69 -10.38
C VAL A 106 10.96 16.92 -9.55
N LYS A 107 9.96 17.49 -8.89
CA LYS A 107 10.11 18.56 -7.90
C LYS A 107 9.84 18.00 -6.52
N MET A 108 10.63 18.42 -5.54
CA MET A 108 10.45 18.02 -4.14
C MET A 108 10.77 19.21 -3.21
N SER A 109 9.97 19.40 -2.16
CA SER A 109 10.25 20.40 -1.13
C SER A 109 11.35 19.94 -0.18
N ALA A 110 11.72 20.82 0.76
CA ALA A 110 12.41 20.38 1.96
C ALA A 110 11.59 19.29 2.69
N ILE A 111 12.31 18.33 3.27
CA ILE A 111 11.73 17.26 4.08
C ILE A 111 11.70 17.74 5.52
N THR A 112 10.54 17.55 6.15
CA THR A 112 10.33 17.92 7.55
C THR A 112 10.09 16.68 8.39
N LEU A 113 10.46 16.75 9.66
CA LEU A 113 10.25 15.70 10.65
C LEU A 113 9.50 16.31 11.84
N THR A 114 8.38 15.72 12.19
CA THR A 114 7.61 16.02 13.39
C THR A 114 7.62 14.79 14.29
N LEU A 115 8.06 14.95 15.53
CA LEU A 115 8.11 13.85 16.48
C LEU A 115 6.78 13.76 17.24
N ALA A 116 6.41 12.54 17.66
CA ALA A 116 5.26 12.36 18.53
C ALA A 116 5.50 13.08 19.86
N SER A 117 4.48 13.79 20.35
CA SER A 117 4.56 14.41 21.66
C SER A 117 4.52 13.30 22.71
N SER A 118 5.57 13.19 23.53
CA SER A 118 5.58 12.30 24.69
C SER A 118 4.55 12.79 25.71
N SER A 119 3.30 12.39 25.55
CA SER A 119 2.26 12.57 26.57
C SER A 119 2.36 11.36 27.50
N SER A 120 3.34 11.39 28.40
CA SER A 120 3.32 10.58 29.61
C SER A 120 2.55 11.37 30.67
N GLU A 121 1.23 11.30 30.61
CA GLU A 121 0.36 11.65 31.75
C GLU A 121 -0.74 10.59 31.86
N ASP A 122 -0.76 9.96 33.03
CA ASP A 122 -1.78 9.05 33.52
C ASP A 122 -3.19 9.62 33.31
N ALA A 123 -4.05 8.84 32.67
CA ALA A 123 -5.49 8.97 32.82
C ALA A 123 -6.06 7.60 33.22
N GLU A 124 -5.83 7.29 34.49
CA GLU A 124 -6.61 6.32 35.25
C GLU A 124 -8.03 6.86 35.45
N SER A 125 -9.04 6.02 35.14
CA SER A 125 -10.45 6.16 35.54
C SER A 125 -11.22 7.38 34.96
N GLU A 126 -12.49 7.32 34.55
CA GLU A 126 -13.62 6.53 35.02
C GLU A 126 -14.58 6.23 33.86
N THR A 127 -15.16 5.04 33.89
CA THR A 127 -16.42 4.73 33.21
C THR A 127 -17.56 5.47 33.91
N PRO A 128 -18.59 5.91 33.15
CA PRO A 128 -19.95 5.88 33.67
C PRO A 128 -20.76 4.84 32.89
N SER A 129 -21.12 3.80 33.62
CA SER A 129 -22.34 3.02 33.42
C SER A 129 -23.55 3.95 33.59
N ASP A 130 -24.51 3.87 32.67
CA ASP A 130 -25.91 3.51 32.97
C ASP A 130 -26.78 3.75 31.72
N GLN A 131 -27.27 2.64 31.16
CA GLN A 131 -28.70 2.25 31.17
C GLN A 131 -29.56 3.04 30.18
N GLU A 132 -30.04 2.36 29.15
CA GLU A 132 -31.47 2.08 29.02
C GLU A 132 -31.71 1.01 27.95
N THR A 133 -32.22 -0.14 28.40
CA THR A 133 -32.80 -1.20 27.59
C THR A 133 -34.26 -0.85 27.30
N PRO A 134 -34.77 -1.09 26.08
CA PRO A 134 -36.15 -1.56 25.98
C PRO A 134 -36.29 -2.94 25.34
N ALA A 135 -37.25 -3.66 25.90
CA ALA A 135 -37.63 -5.06 25.72
C ALA A 135 -37.84 -5.58 24.29
N ILE A 136 -37.43 -6.84 24.12
CA ILE A 136 -37.78 -7.78 23.06
C ILE A 136 -39.28 -8.17 23.17
N PRO A 137 -39.96 -8.42 22.04
CA PRO A 137 -40.89 -9.54 21.97
C PRO A 137 -40.35 -10.60 21.01
N ALA A 138 -40.27 -11.82 21.52
CA ALA A 138 -39.86 -13.00 20.79
C ALA A 138 -40.89 -13.34 19.70
N ALA A 139 -40.38 -13.72 18.53
CA ALA A 139 -41.08 -14.61 17.62
C ALA A 139 -40.02 -15.50 16.97
N ASP A 140 -40.00 -16.76 17.42
CA ASP A 140 -39.32 -17.88 16.77
C ASP A 140 -39.76 -17.99 15.30
N GLU A 141 -38.79 -18.10 14.39
CA GLU A 141 -38.92 -18.92 13.18
C GLU A 141 -37.52 -19.29 12.68
N GLN A 142 -37.21 -20.58 12.79
CA GLN A 142 -35.97 -21.26 12.38
C GLN A 142 -35.83 -21.26 10.83
N PRO A 143 -34.60 -21.33 10.27
CA PRO A 143 -34.31 -20.92 8.90
C PRO A 143 -34.77 -21.93 7.85
N ALA A 144 -35.23 -21.40 6.71
CA ALA A 144 -35.33 -22.16 5.47
C ALA A 144 -34.05 -21.96 4.64
N GLU A 145 -33.17 -22.96 4.63
CA GLU A 145 -32.26 -23.18 3.50
C GLU A 145 -33.08 -23.60 2.28
N PRO A 146 -32.73 -23.10 1.07
CA PRO A 146 -32.96 -23.87 -0.14
C PRO A 146 -31.66 -24.16 -0.89
N ASP A 147 -31.46 -25.47 -1.08
CA ASP A 147 -30.79 -26.15 -2.19
C ASP A 147 -29.36 -25.76 -2.55
N VAL A 148 -28.42 -26.58 -2.05
CA VAL A 148 -27.17 -26.88 -2.73
C VAL A 148 -27.46 -27.94 -3.80
N PRO A 149 -27.31 -27.68 -5.11
CA PRO A 149 -27.25 -28.75 -6.08
C PRO A 149 -25.94 -29.52 -5.90
N GLU A 150 -26.08 -30.84 -5.72
CA GLU A 150 -24.98 -31.80 -5.72
C GLU A 150 -24.12 -31.69 -6.98
N LYS A 151 -22.82 -31.50 -6.75
CA LYS A 151 -21.68 -32.17 -7.40
C LYS A 151 -21.98 -32.88 -8.73
N ASP A 152 -21.63 -32.22 -9.83
CA ASP A 152 -21.26 -32.90 -11.08
C ASP A 152 -19.74 -32.84 -11.22
N ASN A 153 -19.07 -33.79 -10.56
CA ASN A 153 -17.70 -34.16 -10.85
C ASN A 153 -17.78 -35.22 -11.97
N ASP A 154 -17.65 -34.83 -13.24
CA ASP A 154 -17.16 -35.71 -14.31
C ASP A 154 -17.00 -35.00 -15.68
N LEU A 155 -16.24 -33.89 -15.73
CA LEU A 155 -15.66 -33.41 -16.99
C LEU A 155 -14.20 -33.00 -16.80
N GLN A 156 -13.29 -33.97 -16.88
CA GLN A 156 -11.88 -33.69 -17.09
C GLN A 156 -11.67 -33.02 -18.47
N GLU A 157 -11.17 -31.78 -18.43
CA GLU A 157 -10.14 -31.24 -19.33
C GLU A 157 -10.48 -30.76 -20.75
N ARG A 158 -11.59 -30.03 -20.98
CA ARG A 158 -11.66 -29.04 -22.09
C ARG A 158 -12.43 -27.79 -21.70
N GLY A 159 -11.74 -26.88 -21.00
CA GLY A 159 -12.30 -25.62 -20.49
C GLY A 159 -11.63 -24.36 -21.04
N LEU A 160 -11.56 -23.32 -20.22
CA LEU A 160 -10.74 -22.14 -20.48
C LEU A 160 -9.31 -22.40 -20.04
N THR A 161 -8.32 -22.03 -20.87
CA THR A 161 -6.91 -22.03 -20.44
C THR A 161 -6.39 -20.61 -20.37
N LEU A 162 -5.60 -20.32 -19.34
CA LEU A 162 -4.94 -19.05 -19.16
C LEU A 162 -3.43 -19.26 -19.20
N ASN A 163 -2.76 -18.60 -20.13
CA ASN A 163 -1.31 -18.61 -20.24
C ASN A 163 -0.76 -17.22 -19.91
N VAL A 164 0.37 -17.19 -19.19
CA VAL A 164 1.07 -15.96 -18.85
C VAL A 164 2.32 -15.87 -19.71
N SER A 165 2.65 -14.68 -20.21
CA SER A 165 3.92 -14.43 -20.89
C SER A 165 5.12 -14.75 -19.99
N GLU A 166 6.27 -15.02 -20.59
CA GLU A 166 7.51 -15.17 -19.83
C GLU A 166 7.78 -13.93 -18.98
N LEU A 167 8.20 -14.15 -17.74
CA LEU A 167 8.55 -13.10 -16.79
C LEU A 167 10.07 -12.94 -16.78
N ASN A 168 10.53 -11.70 -16.94
CA ASN A 168 11.92 -11.36 -16.77
C ASN A 168 12.22 -11.13 -15.28
N ALA A 169 12.92 -12.08 -14.65
CA ALA A 169 13.29 -12.01 -13.24
C ALA A 169 14.28 -10.88 -12.91
N ALA A 170 14.94 -10.29 -13.92
CA ALA A 170 15.83 -9.14 -13.75
C ALA A 170 15.13 -7.78 -13.95
N SER A 171 13.83 -7.78 -14.33
CA SER A 171 13.07 -6.55 -14.51
C SER A 171 12.16 -6.26 -13.32
N TRP A 172 12.30 -5.07 -12.74
CA TRP A 172 11.42 -4.59 -11.66
C TRP A 172 10.10 -4.02 -12.19
N TYR A 173 10.00 -3.72 -13.49
CA TYR A 173 8.79 -3.25 -14.16
C TYR A 173 8.70 -3.88 -15.56
N GLN A 174 7.61 -4.56 -15.87
CA GLN A 174 7.44 -5.25 -17.15
C GLN A 174 5.98 -5.41 -17.54
N ARG A 175 5.74 -5.55 -18.84
CA ARG A 175 4.41 -5.85 -19.37
C ARG A 175 4.18 -7.37 -19.32
N VAL A 176 3.14 -7.78 -18.61
CA VAL A 176 2.71 -9.17 -18.51
C VAL A 176 1.47 -9.36 -19.38
N THR A 177 1.50 -10.35 -20.27
CA THR A 177 0.37 -10.68 -21.13
C THR A 177 -0.31 -11.94 -20.65
N PHE A 178 -1.63 -11.87 -20.44
CA PHE A 178 -2.48 -13.02 -20.20
C PHE A 178 -3.19 -13.42 -21.50
N THR A 179 -3.04 -14.68 -21.89
CA THR A 179 -3.70 -15.25 -23.07
C THR A 179 -4.75 -16.24 -22.61
N LEU A 180 -6.03 -15.87 -22.77
CA LEU A 180 -7.17 -16.74 -22.50
C LEU A 180 -7.55 -17.50 -23.77
N THR A 181 -7.58 -18.82 -23.71
CA THR A 181 -8.04 -19.68 -24.82
C THR A 181 -9.35 -20.34 -24.43
N ASN A 182 -10.41 -20.06 -25.18
CA ASN A 182 -11.68 -20.78 -25.07
C ASN A 182 -11.59 -22.11 -25.82
N LEU A 183 -11.61 -23.24 -25.10
CA LEU A 183 -11.67 -24.57 -25.71
C LEU A 183 -13.10 -25.13 -25.78
N TYR A 184 -14.12 -24.38 -25.34
CA TYR A 184 -15.51 -24.76 -25.55
C TYR A 184 -15.93 -24.55 -27.00
N ALA A 185 -16.86 -25.38 -27.46
CA ALA A 185 -17.47 -25.23 -28.77
C ALA A 185 -18.38 -23.99 -28.87
N GLN A 186 -18.86 -23.47 -27.74
CA GLN A 186 -19.69 -22.28 -27.65
C GLN A 186 -18.91 -21.03 -27.22
N ALA A 187 -19.44 -19.87 -27.58
CA ALA A 187 -18.96 -18.59 -27.06
C ALA A 187 -19.23 -18.49 -25.55
N ILE A 188 -18.34 -17.81 -24.83
CA ILE A 188 -18.47 -17.53 -23.39
C ILE A 188 -18.64 -16.03 -23.22
N ASP A 189 -19.53 -15.64 -22.30
CA ASP A 189 -19.63 -14.26 -21.86
C ASP A 189 -18.47 -13.90 -20.92
N LEU A 190 -17.69 -12.89 -21.29
CA LEU A 190 -16.54 -12.42 -20.52
C LEU A 190 -16.84 -11.16 -19.69
N ASN A 191 -18.08 -10.66 -19.69
CA ASN A 191 -18.45 -9.42 -18.98
C ASN A 191 -18.22 -9.48 -17.46
N GLN A 192 -18.13 -10.69 -16.89
CA GLN A 192 -17.86 -10.92 -15.47
C GLN A 192 -16.54 -11.68 -15.24
N LEU A 193 -15.65 -11.70 -16.23
CA LEU A 193 -14.36 -12.38 -16.09
C LEU A 193 -13.53 -11.69 -15.00
N GLN A 194 -13.26 -12.42 -13.92
CA GLN A 194 -12.34 -12.02 -12.87
C GLN A 194 -11.08 -12.87 -12.97
N LEU A 195 -9.92 -12.21 -13.02
CA LEU A 195 -8.63 -12.87 -13.03
C LEU A 195 -7.99 -12.68 -11.65
N ASN A 196 -7.98 -13.76 -10.87
CA ASN A 196 -7.36 -13.78 -9.55
C ASN A 196 -6.03 -14.51 -9.63
N PHE A 197 -4.96 -13.86 -9.19
CA PHE A 197 -3.62 -14.46 -9.13
C PHE A 197 -2.85 -13.90 -7.95
N THR A 198 -1.89 -14.68 -7.47
CA THR A 198 -0.92 -14.25 -6.46
C THR A 198 0.42 -13.97 -7.12
N ALA A 199 1.00 -12.82 -6.86
CA ALA A 199 2.32 -12.46 -7.35
C ALA A 199 3.08 -11.69 -6.27
N SER A 200 4.41 -11.65 -6.36
CA SER A 200 5.27 -10.79 -5.55
C SER A 200 5.30 -9.33 -6.04
N ALA A 201 4.39 -8.97 -6.94
CA ALA A 201 4.24 -7.66 -7.58
C ALA A 201 2.74 -7.41 -7.83
N HIS A 202 2.37 -6.16 -8.18
CA HIS A 202 0.98 -5.79 -8.48
C HIS A 202 0.86 -5.18 -9.90
N PRO A 203 -0.33 -5.21 -10.51
CA PRO A 203 -0.61 -4.42 -11.71
C PRO A 203 -0.45 -2.92 -11.40
N ASP A 204 0.27 -2.20 -12.26
CA ASP A 204 0.40 -0.74 -12.15
C ASP A 204 -0.93 -0.06 -12.55
N PRO A 205 -1.63 0.63 -11.62
CA PRO A 205 -2.91 1.26 -11.89
C PRO A 205 -2.83 2.44 -12.87
N TYR A 206 -1.64 3.00 -13.10
CA TYR A 206 -1.44 4.14 -13.99
C TYR A 206 -1.01 3.73 -15.41
N SER A 207 -0.74 2.44 -15.61
CA SER A 207 -0.39 1.90 -16.92
C SER A 207 -1.63 1.62 -17.77
N PRO A 208 -1.61 1.94 -19.08
CA PRO A 208 -2.69 1.55 -19.96
C PRO A 208 -2.74 0.03 -20.10
N PHE A 209 -3.88 -0.56 -19.72
CA PHE A 209 -4.21 -1.92 -20.08
C PHE A 209 -4.47 -1.98 -21.58
N GLN A 210 -3.90 -2.98 -22.25
CA GLN A 210 -3.99 -3.17 -23.71
C GLN A 210 -4.27 -4.64 -24.01
N GLY A 211 -4.97 -4.91 -25.12
CA GLY A 211 -5.26 -6.28 -25.55
C GLY A 211 -6.58 -6.36 -26.31
N THR A 212 -6.91 -7.58 -26.74
CA THR A 212 -8.14 -7.87 -27.50
C THR A 212 -9.35 -8.18 -26.61
N MET A 213 -9.14 -8.41 -25.32
CA MET A 213 -10.18 -8.71 -24.34
C MET A 213 -10.67 -7.47 -23.57
N LEU A 214 -10.25 -6.26 -23.97
CA LEU A 214 -10.71 -5.04 -23.32
C LEU A 214 -12.18 -4.80 -23.67
N GLY A 215 -13.02 -4.72 -22.63
CA GLY A 215 -14.41 -4.31 -22.75
C GLY A 215 -14.55 -2.81 -23.05
N ASN A 216 -15.78 -2.34 -23.07
CA ASN A 216 -16.11 -0.91 -23.19
C ASN A 216 -15.95 -0.12 -21.88
N GLN A 217 -15.53 -0.78 -20.81
CA GLN A 217 -15.24 -0.19 -19.51
C GLN A 217 -13.76 -0.36 -19.16
N ALA A 218 -13.23 0.57 -18.36
CA ALA A 218 -11.88 0.46 -17.84
C ALA A 218 -11.73 -0.78 -16.95
N VAL A 219 -10.55 -1.39 -16.98
CA VAL A 219 -10.21 -2.50 -16.09
C VAL A 219 -10.30 -2.02 -14.64
N THR A 220 -11.03 -2.76 -13.80
CA THR A 220 -11.09 -2.50 -12.36
C THR A 220 -10.08 -3.37 -11.65
N LEU A 221 -9.24 -2.75 -10.82
CA LEU A 221 -8.29 -3.46 -9.96
C LEU A 221 -8.88 -3.58 -8.56
N ALA A 222 -9.27 -4.81 -8.19
CA ALA A 222 -9.68 -5.13 -6.82
C ALA A 222 -8.43 -5.51 -6.00
N ARG A 223 -8.38 -5.06 -4.74
CA ARG A 223 -7.32 -5.38 -3.78
C ARG A 223 -7.71 -6.57 -2.93
#